data_AF-A0A183US89-F1
#
_entry.id   AF-A0A183US89-F1
#
_cell.length_a   1.000
_cell.length_b   1.000
_cell.length_c   1.000
_cell.angle_alpha   90.00
_cell.angle_beta   90.00
_cell.angle_gamma   90.00
#
_symmetry.space_group_name_H-M   'P 1'
#
loop_
_entity.id
_entity.type
_entity.pdbx_description
1 polymer ?
#
loop_
_entity_poly.entity_id
_entity_poly.type
_entity_poly.pdbx_seq_one_letter_code
_entity_poly.pdbx_strand_id
1 'polypeptide(L)'
;MVVEFFRGYSTAKEQSDNVSYAYSNAYDEQAKRNRLLCYGVVMFFCACVAVKIIYEYTHVETPKERSFRYALEIAYRGQVVLETFKSNILNETWEVTDRGWVTHEDELRVYRNVFTIGENRSWLTTAKLVTPSEITDYNKVTADWPVDTRALATNYKRMLAMAPFFTETIPFDESATGNILIIGLRGGGLSNFLHGERQNLDITVAEKDPVVKEIAQKWYGLKENKRYRVVLNEGVTVLRDRVQQGKNFDVILLDSCYFGYEHAICCPTQPYLDEANIRLMKDALSQKGCVLATNMYALRDHDESFERILVCYKRMIENEDKEKEKIDKAIENIKLQFALDFWDKY
;
A
#
# COMPACT_ATOMS: atom_id res chain seq x y z
N MET A 1 -43.69 -16.23 -58.10
CA MET A 1 -42.75 -16.96 -58.97
C MET A 1 -43.02 -18.44 -58.74
N VAL A 2 -43.68 -19.05 -59.71
CA VAL A 2 -44.16 -20.43 -59.69
C VAL A 2 -42.96 -21.35 -59.98
N VAL A 3 -42.82 -22.44 -59.24
CA VAL A 3 -42.02 -23.58 -59.68
C VAL A 3 -42.83 -24.85 -59.39
N GLU A 4 -43.44 -25.40 -60.44
CA GLU A 4 -43.94 -26.77 -60.48
C GLU A 4 -42.77 -27.74 -60.71
N PHE A 5 -42.81 -28.90 -60.06
CA PHE A 5 -42.08 -30.08 -60.50
C PHE A 5 -43.05 -31.26 -60.57
N PHE A 6 -43.31 -31.72 -61.80
CA PHE A 6 -43.99 -32.98 -62.09
C PHE A 6 -42.97 -34.12 -62.20
N ARG A 7 -43.24 -35.25 -61.55
CA ARG A 7 -42.84 -36.64 -61.88
C ARG A 7 -43.40 -37.52 -60.76
N GLY A 8 -44.09 -38.63 -60.95
CA GLY A 8 -44.59 -39.39 -62.08
C GLY A 8 -45.21 -40.64 -61.45
N TYR A 9 -46.37 -41.09 -61.93
CA TYR A 9 -47.01 -42.31 -61.39
C TYR A 9 -46.16 -43.54 -61.73
N SER A 10 -45.80 -44.33 -60.72
CA SER A 10 -45.50 -45.75 -60.86
C SER A 10 -46.13 -46.51 -59.69
N THR A 11 -46.95 -47.48 -60.07
CA THR A 11 -47.72 -48.39 -59.23
C THR A 11 -46.81 -49.39 -58.51
N ALA A 12 -46.84 -49.38 -57.18
CA ALA A 12 -46.52 -50.55 -56.37
C ALA A 12 -47.52 -50.61 -55.21
N LYS A 13 -48.43 -51.58 -55.31
CA LYS A 13 -49.36 -51.98 -54.25
C LYS A 13 -48.58 -52.75 -53.18
N GLU A 14 -49.04 -52.61 -51.95
CA GLU A 14 -48.87 -53.53 -50.81
C GLU A 14 -47.51 -53.57 -50.10
N GLN A 15 -47.26 -52.57 -49.23
CA GLN A 15 -46.80 -52.77 -47.83
C GLN A 15 -46.72 -51.44 -47.03
N SER A 16 -47.62 -50.46 -47.22
CA SER A 16 -47.47 -49.14 -46.58
C SER A 16 -48.13 -49.00 -45.22
N ASP A 17 -49.16 -49.76 -44.91
CA ASP A 17 -50.07 -49.36 -43.82
C ASP A 17 -49.51 -49.67 -42.42
N ASN A 18 -48.76 -50.77 -42.26
CA ASN A 18 -48.13 -51.10 -40.98
C ASN A 18 -46.82 -50.34 -40.72
N VAL A 19 -46.05 -50.01 -41.76
CA VAL A 19 -44.79 -49.26 -41.61
C VAL A 19 -45.08 -47.77 -41.37
N SER A 20 -46.08 -47.20 -42.04
CA SER A 20 -46.55 -45.83 -41.82
C SER A 20 -47.11 -45.64 -40.40
N TYR A 21 -47.91 -46.60 -39.91
CA TYR A 21 -48.49 -46.53 -38.56
C TYR A 21 -47.42 -46.69 -37.47
N ALA A 22 -46.43 -47.58 -37.66
CA ALA A 22 -45.31 -47.73 -36.74
C ALA A 22 -44.39 -46.49 -36.71
N TYR A 23 -44.11 -45.87 -37.87
CA TYR A 23 -43.35 -44.61 -37.96
C TYR A 23 -44.11 -43.44 -37.32
N SER A 24 -45.41 -43.34 -37.57
CA SER A 24 -46.31 -42.36 -36.95
C SER A 24 -46.32 -42.49 -35.43
N ASN A 25 -46.46 -43.72 -34.91
CA ASN A 25 -46.45 -43.96 -33.46
C ASN A 25 -45.08 -43.71 -32.83
N ALA A 26 -43.98 -44.07 -33.49
CA ALA A 26 -42.63 -43.78 -32.99
C ALA A 26 -42.33 -42.28 -32.98
N TYR A 27 -42.79 -41.53 -33.99
CA TYR A 27 -42.66 -40.07 -34.05
C TYR A 27 -43.52 -39.38 -32.98
N ASP A 28 -44.74 -39.88 -32.73
CA ASP A 28 -45.63 -39.39 -31.68
C ASP A 28 -45.06 -39.69 -30.27
N GLU A 29 -44.49 -40.88 -30.04
CA GLU A 29 -43.81 -41.21 -28.79
C GLU A 29 -42.54 -40.36 -28.57
N GLN A 30 -41.76 -40.10 -29.62
CA GLN A 30 -40.61 -39.20 -29.53
C GLN A 30 -41.04 -37.74 -29.28
N ALA A 31 -42.13 -37.29 -29.91
CA ALA A 31 -42.71 -35.97 -29.67
C ALA A 31 -43.26 -35.84 -28.23
N LYS A 32 -43.92 -36.87 -27.69
CA LYS A 32 -44.35 -36.93 -26.29
C LYS A 32 -43.16 -36.86 -25.34
N ARG A 33 -42.10 -37.64 -25.60
CA ARG A 33 -40.87 -37.62 -24.80
C ARG A 33 -40.21 -36.24 -24.81
N ASN A 34 -40.11 -35.60 -25.97
CA ASN A 34 -39.56 -34.25 -26.09
C ASN A 34 -40.41 -33.21 -25.35
N ARG A 35 -41.75 -33.29 -25.42
CA ARG A 35 -42.66 -32.42 -24.64
C ARG A 35 -42.49 -32.63 -23.13
N LEU A 36 -42.40 -33.87 -22.67
CA LEU A 36 -42.13 -34.20 -21.26
C LEU A 36 -40.78 -33.64 -20.77
N LEU A 37 -39.74 -33.72 -21.60
CA LEU A 37 -38.44 -33.07 -21.33
C LEU A 37 -38.57 -31.55 -21.26
N CYS A 38 -39.28 -30.91 -22.20
CA CYS A 38 -39.54 -29.47 -22.16
C CYS A 38 -40.32 -29.07 -20.91
N TYR A 39 -41.36 -29.82 -20.53
CA TYR A 39 -42.10 -29.56 -19.28
C TYR A 39 -41.22 -29.75 -18.05
N GLY A 40 -40.38 -30.79 -18.02
CA GLY A 40 -39.42 -31.01 -16.93
C GLY A 40 -38.44 -29.85 -16.77
N VAL A 41 -37.89 -29.34 -17.88
CA VAL A 41 -36.99 -28.18 -17.89
C VAL A 41 -37.72 -26.91 -17.42
N VAL A 42 -38.91 -26.64 -17.94
CA VAL A 42 -39.71 -25.47 -17.53
C VAL A 42 -40.07 -25.55 -16.04
N MET A 43 -40.52 -26.71 -15.57
CA MET A 43 -40.84 -26.93 -14.15
C MET A 43 -39.61 -26.76 -13.25
N PHE A 44 -38.43 -27.22 -13.67
CA PHE A 44 -37.19 -27.01 -12.95
C PHE A 44 -36.83 -25.52 -12.86
N PHE A 45 -36.90 -24.77 -13.96
CA PHE A 45 -36.69 -23.31 -13.95
C PHE A 45 -37.73 -22.61 -13.06
N CYS A 46 -39.01 -22.95 -13.16
CA CYS A 46 -40.06 -22.41 -12.30
C CYS A 46 -39.79 -22.71 -10.82
N ALA A 47 -39.34 -23.92 -10.48
CA ALA A 47 -38.98 -24.30 -9.12
C ALA A 47 -37.77 -23.50 -8.61
N CYS A 48 -36.71 -23.35 -9.42
CA CYS A 48 -35.55 -22.53 -9.07
C CYS A 48 -35.94 -21.07 -8.83
N VAL A 49 -36.82 -20.50 -9.68
CA VAL A 49 -37.34 -19.14 -9.51
C VAL A 49 -38.18 -19.02 -8.23
N ALA A 50 -39.07 -19.99 -7.96
CA ALA A 50 -39.88 -19.99 -6.75
C ALA A 50 -39.01 -20.09 -5.48
N VAL A 51 -38.00 -20.97 -5.46
CA VAL A 51 -37.04 -21.07 -4.35
C VAL A 51 -36.28 -19.77 -4.16
N LYS A 52 -35.84 -19.12 -5.25
CA LYS A 52 -35.18 -17.82 -5.18
C LYS A 52 -36.09 -16.74 -4.58
N ILE A 53 -37.34 -16.66 -5.01
CA ILE A 53 -38.32 -15.69 -4.48
C ILE A 53 -38.58 -15.96 -2.99
N ILE A 54 -38.82 -17.22 -2.60
CA ILE A 54 -39.02 -17.58 -1.19
C ILE A 54 -37.79 -17.21 -0.36
N TYR A 55 -36.59 -17.52 -0.86
CA TYR A 55 -35.34 -17.16 -0.20
C TYR A 55 -35.23 -15.64 -0.03
N GLU A 56 -35.44 -14.84 -1.08
CA GLU A 56 -35.39 -13.37 -1.00
C GLU A 56 -36.41 -12.77 -0.02
N TYR A 57 -37.60 -13.38 0.12
CA TYR A 57 -38.63 -12.89 1.06
C TYR A 57 -38.43 -13.34 2.51
N THR A 58 -37.82 -14.50 2.73
CA THR A 58 -37.68 -15.12 4.06
C THR A 58 -36.29 -14.97 4.65
N HIS A 59 -35.28 -14.73 3.83
CA HIS A 59 -33.90 -14.62 4.27
C HIS A 59 -33.68 -13.30 5.03
N VAL A 60 -33.23 -13.44 6.26
CA VAL A 60 -32.76 -12.33 7.09
C VAL A 60 -31.24 -12.44 7.11
N GLU A 61 -30.59 -11.49 6.45
CA GLU A 61 -29.13 -11.41 6.39
C GLU A 61 -28.55 -11.37 7.81
N THR A 62 -27.68 -12.33 8.14
CA THR A 62 -27.00 -12.37 9.43
C THR A 62 -26.03 -11.18 9.56
N PRO A 63 -25.68 -10.75 10.78
CA PRO A 63 -24.68 -9.68 10.96
C PRO A 63 -23.35 -9.96 10.25
N LYS A 64 -22.92 -11.23 10.21
CA LYS A 64 -21.70 -11.67 9.51
C LYS A 64 -21.82 -11.53 7.99
N GLU A 65 -22.92 -12.00 7.39
CA GLU A 65 -23.18 -11.85 5.96
C GLU A 65 -23.26 -10.37 5.55
N ARG A 66 -23.93 -9.56 6.36
CA ARG A 66 -24.03 -8.11 6.17
C ARG A 66 -22.68 -7.42 6.20
N SER A 67 -21.89 -7.72 7.22
CA SER A 67 -20.53 -7.19 7.37
C SER A 67 -19.66 -7.56 6.17
N PHE A 68 -19.73 -8.81 5.71
CA PHE A 68 -19.00 -9.26 4.54
C PHE A 68 -19.48 -8.58 3.24
N ARG A 69 -20.80 -8.38 3.07
CA ARG A 69 -21.34 -7.61 1.94
C ARG A 69 -20.79 -6.19 1.92
N TYR A 70 -20.73 -5.49 3.06
CA TYR A 70 -20.11 -4.17 3.12
C TYR A 70 -18.61 -4.21 2.86
N ALA A 71 -17.91 -5.26 3.30
CA ALA A 71 -16.51 -5.45 2.95
C ALA A 71 -16.30 -5.56 1.43
N LEU A 72 -17.13 -6.33 0.73
CA LEU A 72 -17.10 -6.43 -0.72
C LEU A 72 -17.43 -5.08 -1.37
N GLU A 73 -18.44 -4.35 -0.87
CA GLU A 73 -18.78 -3.01 -1.37
C GLU A 73 -17.58 -2.06 -1.30
N ILE A 74 -16.90 -2.00 -0.15
CA ILE A 74 -15.71 -1.16 0.05
C ILE A 74 -14.56 -1.60 -0.88
N ALA A 75 -14.32 -2.90 -1.01
CA ALA A 75 -13.25 -3.43 -1.84
C ALA A 75 -13.47 -3.19 -3.34
N TYR A 76 -14.70 -3.39 -3.84
CA TYR A 76 -15.03 -3.25 -5.26
C TYR A 76 -15.36 -1.82 -5.68
N ARG A 77 -15.56 -0.89 -4.74
CA ARG A 77 -15.71 0.55 -5.04
C ARG A 77 -14.46 1.16 -5.68
N GLY A 78 -13.32 0.47 -5.58
CA GLY A 78 -12.05 0.94 -6.13
C GLY A 78 -11.41 2.02 -5.28
N GLN A 79 -10.68 2.94 -5.91
CA GLN A 79 -10.02 4.04 -5.21
C GLN A 79 -11.02 5.17 -4.96
N VAL A 80 -11.23 5.53 -3.70
CA VAL A 80 -12.13 6.62 -3.29
C VAL A 80 -11.29 7.82 -2.91
N VAL A 81 -11.52 8.96 -3.57
CA VAL A 81 -10.89 10.24 -3.21
C VAL A 81 -11.61 10.84 -2.00
N LEU A 82 -10.85 11.14 -0.95
CA LEU A 82 -11.35 11.73 0.29
C LEU A 82 -11.23 13.24 0.26
N GLU A 83 -10.05 13.75 -0.12
CA GLU A 83 -9.75 15.17 -0.13
C GLU A 83 -8.54 15.49 -1.03
N THR A 84 -8.48 16.72 -1.51
CA THR A 84 -7.38 17.25 -2.31
C THR A 84 -6.82 18.50 -1.65
N PHE A 85 -5.49 18.63 -1.67
CA PHE A 85 -4.75 19.75 -1.09
C PHE A 85 -3.84 20.37 -2.13
N LYS A 86 -3.66 21.70 -2.12
CA LYS A 86 -2.70 22.37 -3.01
C LYS A 86 -1.55 22.93 -2.18
N SER A 87 -0.34 22.46 -2.46
CA SER A 87 0.88 23.06 -1.93
C SER A 87 1.37 24.17 -2.85
N ASN A 88 1.58 25.35 -2.27
CA ASN A 88 2.26 26.45 -2.96
C ASN A 88 3.78 26.33 -2.87
N ILE A 89 4.31 25.68 -1.83
CA ILE A 89 5.76 25.56 -1.58
C ILE A 89 6.37 24.52 -2.53
N LEU A 90 5.69 23.40 -2.71
CA LEU A 90 6.10 22.33 -3.62
C LEU A 90 5.52 22.51 -5.03
N ASN A 91 4.56 23.42 -5.20
CA ASN A 91 3.76 23.60 -6.42
C ASN A 91 2.98 22.34 -6.85
N GLU A 92 2.74 21.42 -5.93
CA GLU A 92 2.08 20.14 -6.18
C GLU A 92 0.63 20.17 -5.68
N THR A 93 -0.23 19.36 -6.29
CA THR A 93 -1.56 19.06 -5.77
C THR A 93 -1.56 17.65 -5.21
N TRP A 94 -2.05 17.45 -4.00
CA TRP A 94 -1.99 16.18 -3.29
C TRP A 94 -3.39 15.61 -3.11
N GLU A 95 -3.57 14.31 -3.34
CA GLU A 95 -4.84 13.60 -3.25
C GLU A 95 -4.78 12.52 -2.17
N VAL A 96 -5.64 12.62 -1.16
CA VAL A 96 -5.81 11.55 -0.16
C VAL A 96 -6.93 10.62 -0.60
N THR A 97 -6.66 9.33 -0.58
CA THR A 97 -7.59 8.31 -1.07
C THR A 97 -7.59 7.07 -0.19
N ASP A 98 -8.71 6.36 -0.14
CA ASP A 98 -8.78 5.02 0.43
C ASP A 98 -8.96 3.98 -0.68
N ARG A 99 -8.34 2.82 -0.51
CA ARG A 99 -8.53 1.66 -1.40
C ARG A 99 -8.61 0.37 -0.58
N GLY A 100 -9.69 -0.38 -0.78
CA GLY A 100 -9.92 -1.67 -0.14
C GLY A 100 -9.63 -2.86 -1.05
N TRP A 101 -9.34 -4.01 -0.46
CA TRP A 101 -9.38 -5.33 -1.11
C TRP A 101 -9.73 -6.41 -0.09
N VAL A 102 -10.40 -7.46 -0.55
CA VAL A 102 -10.67 -8.67 0.26
C VAL A 102 -9.58 -9.69 -0.04
N THR A 103 -9.02 -10.30 1.01
CA THR A 103 -8.00 -11.35 0.89
C THR A 103 -8.63 -12.70 0.52
N HIS A 104 -7.80 -13.71 0.24
CA HIS A 104 -8.27 -15.09 0.07
C HIS A 104 -8.89 -15.71 1.34
N GLU A 105 -8.72 -15.06 2.50
CA GLU A 105 -9.25 -15.48 3.80
C GLU A 105 -10.53 -14.68 4.16
N ASP A 106 -11.16 -14.03 3.18
CA ASP A 106 -12.37 -13.22 3.35
C ASP A 106 -12.20 -12.01 4.28
N GLU A 107 -10.96 -11.52 4.47
CA GLU A 107 -10.66 -10.34 5.28
C GLU A 107 -10.56 -9.07 4.43
N LEU A 108 -11.27 -8.01 4.83
CA LEU A 108 -11.09 -6.68 4.23
C LEU A 108 -9.82 -6.01 4.75
N ARG A 109 -8.98 -5.58 3.83
CA ARG A 109 -7.87 -4.66 4.11
C ARG A 109 -8.07 -3.36 3.36
N VAL A 110 -8.00 -2.24 4.08
CA VAL A 110 -8.12 -0.90 3.49
C VAL A 110 -6.84 -0.12 3.77
N TYR A 111 -6.37 0.58 2.75
CA TYR A 111 -5.17 1.40 2.83
C TYR A 111 -5.47 2.81 2.37
N ARG A 112 -5.00 3.77 3.17
CA ARG A 112 -5.04 5.19 2.87
C ARG A 112 -3.75 5.61 2.17
N ASN A 113 -3.90 6.27 1.04
CA ASN A 113 -2.81 6.68 0.18
C ASN A 113 -2.86 8.18 -0.09
N VAL A 114 -1.69 8.79 -0.20
CA VAL A 114 -1.55 10.17 -0.65
C VAL A 114 -0.68 10.19 -1.90
N PHE A 115 -1.21 10.84 -2.94
CA PHE A 115 -0.61 10.98 -4.27
C PHE A 115 -0.33 12.43 -4.58
N THR A 116 0.66 12.70 -5.43
CA THR A 116 0.64 13.93 -6.23
C THR A 116 -0.31 13.77 -7.42
N ILE A 117 -0.99 14.85 -7.81
CA ILE A 117 -1.77 14.97 -9.04
C ILE A 117 -0.99 15.86 -10.01
N GLY A 118 -0.82 15.41 -11.25
CA GLY A 118 -0.08 16.12 -12.30
C GLY A 118 0.54 15.15 -13.31
N GLU A 119 1.44 15.65 -14.16
CA GLU A 119 2.16 14.84 -15.17
C GLU A 119 2.96 13.69 -14.52
N ASN A 120 3.46 13.91 -13.30
CA ASN A 120 4.24 12.93 -12.54
C ASN A 120 3.46 12.38 -11.32
N ARG A 121 2.24 11.86 -11.54
CA ARG A 121 1.44 11.22 -10.48
C ARG A 121 2.26 10.16 -9.74
N SER A 122 2.56 10.42 -8.48
CA SER A 122 3.47 9.58 -7.70
C SER A 122 2.87 9.14 -6.37
N TRP A 123 3.15 7.89 -6.00
CA TRP A 123 2.77 7.28 -4.72
C TRP A 123 3.68 7.78 -3.59
N LEU A 124 3.17 8.68 -2.74
CA LEU A 124 3.99 9.33 -1.70
C LEU A 124 3.97 8.54 -0.39
N THR A 125 2.79 8.18 0.11
CA THR A 125 2.65 7.43 1.37
C THR A 125 1.40 6.56 1.36
N THR A 126 1.57 5.33 1.85
CA THR A 126 0.52 4.36 2.09
C THR A 126 0.51 4.00 3.57
N ALA A 127 -0.68 3.97 4.17
CA ALA A 127 -0.89 3.55 5.55
C ALA A 127 -2.07 2.58 5.63
N LYS A 128 -1.95 1.55 6.46
CA LYS A 128 -3.03 0.57 6.68
C LYS A 128 -4.09 1.21 7.59
N LEU A 129 -5.37 1.00 7.32
CA LEU A 129 -6.45 1.35 8.24
C LEU A 129 -6.74 0.19 9.19
N VAL A 130 -7.17 0.51 10.40
CA VAL A 130 -7.70 -0.49 11.33
C VAL A 130 -9.11 -0.85 10.86
N THR A 131 -9.22 -1.98 10.15
CA THR A 131 -10.51 -2.50 9.71
C THR A 131 -11.34 -2.94 10.92
N PRO A 132 -12.60 -2.48 11.07
CA PRO A 132 -13.52 -2.98 12.08
C PRO A 132 -13.74 -4.49 11.97
N SER A 133 -13.89 -5.18 13.10
CA SER A 133 -14.24 -6.62 13.10
C SER A 133 -15.63 -6.90 12.54
N GLU A 134 -16.55 -5.94 12.67
CA GLU A 134 -17.89 -5.97 12.08
C GLU A 134 -18.18 -4.62 11.42
N ILE A 135 -18.58 -4.67 10.15
CA ILE A 135 -18.94 -3.50 9.34
C ILE A 135 -20.46 -3.38 9.31
N THR A 136 -20.95 -2.18 9.61
CA THR A 136 -22.36 -1.82 9.69
C THR A 136 -22.59 -0.52 8.95
N ASP A 137 -23.86 -0.14 8.77
CA ASP A 137 -24.20 1.16 8.20
C ASP A 137 -23.64 2.37 8.96
N TYR A 138 -23.37 2.20 10.26
CA TYR A 138 -22.86 3.26 11.12
C TYR A 138 -21.34 3.45 11.04
N ASN A 139 -20.59 2.44 10.57
CA ASN A 139 -19.13 2.48 10.56
C ASN A 139 -18.51 2.14 9.20
N LYS A 140 -19.28 1.96 8.12
CA LYS A 140 -18.74 1.62 6.79
C LYS A 140 -17.99 2.75 6.08
N VAL A 141 -18.01 3.97 6.62
CA VAL A 141 -17.32 5.14 6.06
C VAL A 141 -15.83 5.07 6.40
N THR A 142 -15.00 4.69 5.42
CA THR A 142 -13.55 4.48 5.65
C THR A 142 -12.79 5.74 6.01
N ALA A 143 -13.29 6.92 5.64
CA ALA A 143 -12.71 8.21 6.03
C ALA A 143 -12.56 8.33 7.55
N ASP A 144 -13.50 7.77 8.31
CA ASP A 144 -13.54 7.80 9.77
C ASP A 144 -12.67 6.71 10.42
N TRP A 145 -12.12 5.79 9.64
CA TRP A 145 -11.32 4.69 10.17
C TRP A 145 -9.94 5.18 10.58
N PRO A 146 -9.46 4.78 11.77
CA PRO A 146 -8.14 5.19 12.24
C PRO A 146 -7.07 4.47 11.41
N VAL A 147 -5.97 5.19 11.19
CA VAL A 147 -4.76 4.60 10.63
C VAL A 147 -4.09 3.73 11.69
N ASP A 148 -3.64 2.54 11.27
CA ASP A 148 -2.77 1.68 12.05
C ASP A 148 -1.36 2.27 12.07
N THR A 149 -1.08 3.10 13.08
CA THR A 149 0.22 3.75 13.25
C THR A 149 1.34 2.78 13.61
N ARG A 150 1.03 1.50 13.89
CA ARG A 150 2.01 0.45 14.20
C ARG A 150 2.39 -0.37 12.97
N ALA A 151 1.79 -0.10 11.81
CA ALA A 151 2.08 -0.78 10.56
C ALA A 151 2.89 0.11 9.60
N LEU A 152 4.04 -0.39 9.14
CA LEU A 152 4.78 0.20 8.02
C LEU A 152 4.50 -0.58 6.73
N ALA A 153 3.86 0.10 5.77
CA ALA A 153 3.47 -0.50 4.50
C ALA A 153 4.64 -0.78 3.54
N THR A 154 5.71 0.02 3.59
CA THR A 154 6.84 -0.07 2.64
C THR A 154 8.10 -0.63 3.29
N ASN A 155 8.83 -1.49 2.57
CA ASN A 155 10.04 -2.15 3.07
C ASN A 155 11.15 -1.16 3.44
N TYR A 156 11.37 -0.11 2.63
CA TYR A 156 12.42 0.87 2.92
C TYR A 156 12.16 1.62 4.24
N LYS A 157 10.91 1.94 4.58
CA LYS A 157 10.58 2.58 5.87
C LYS A 157 10.84 1.64 7.03
N ARG A 158 10.61 0.33 6.86
CA ARG A 158 10.96 -0.69 7.87
C ARG A 158 12.47 -0.70 8.10
N MET A 159 13.27 -0.64 7.03
CA MET A 159 14.73 -0.56 7.15
C MET A 159 15.18 0.72 7.88
N LEU A 160 14.65 1.89 7.50
CA LEU A 160 14.95 3.15 8.19
C LEU A 160 14.55 3.11 9.67
N ALA A 161 13.37 2.58 9.99
CA ALA A 161 12.89 2.46 11.37
C ALA A 161 13.75 1.51 12.22
N MET A 162 14.31 0.46 11.61
CA MET A 162 15.15 -0.53 12.31
C MET A 162 16.61 -0.11 12.45
N ALA A 163 17.10 0.82 11.62
CA ALA A 163 18.51 1.23 11.62
C ALA A 163 19.05 1.67 13.00
N PRO A 164 18.32 2.44 13.83
CA PRO A 164 18.78 2.82 15.16
C PRO A 164 18.99 1.63 16.10
N PHE A 165 18.15 0.61 15.98
CA PHE A 165 18.16 -0.53 16.89
C PHE A 165 19.19 -1.57 16.48
N PHE A 166 19.28 -1.88 15.19
CA PHE A 166 20.25 -2.85 14.67
C PHE A 166 21.70 -2.36 14.80
N THR A 167 21.93 -1.04 14.75
CA THR A 167 23.27 -0.46 14.98
C THR A 167 23.60 -0.27 16.47
N GLU A 168 22.72 -0.69 17.37
CA GLU A 168 22.83 -0.51 18.83
C GLU A 168 22.94 0.98 19.26
N THR A 169 22.61 1.92 18.37
CA THR A 169 22.50 3.35 18.72
C THR A 169 21.39 3.57 19.75
N ILE A 170 20.27 2.87 19.57
CA ILE A 170 19.18 2.79 20.53
C ILE A 170 19.03 1.32 20.93
N PRO A 171 19.16 0.95 22.20
CA PRO A 171 18.92 -0.42 22.65
C PRO A 171 17.50 -0.89 22.31
N PHE A 172 17.33 -2.21 22.10
CA PHE A 172 16.01 -2.79 21.85
C PHE A 172 15.06 -2.76 23.06
N ASP A 173 15.55 -2.34 24.23
CA ASP A 173 14.80 -2.22 25.47
C ASP A 173 13.64 -1.20 25.40
N GLU A 174 12.53 -1.48 26.09
CA GLU A 174 11.34 -0.61 26.08
C GLU A 174 11.58 0.74 26.75
N SER A 175 12.50 0.79 27.74
CA SER A 175 12.85 2.03 28.45
C SER A 175 13.86 2.89 27.70
N ALA A 176 14.42 2.39 26.59
CA ALA A 176 15.45 3.06 25.81
C ALA A 176 15.01 4.48 25.38
N THR A 177 15.88 5.45 25.64
CA THR A 177 15.73 6.83 25.19
C THR A 177 16.57 7.07 23.95
N GLY A 178 16.14 7.95 23.07
CA GLY A 178 16.95 8.41 21.95
C GLY A 178 16.39 9.70 21.34
N ASN A 179 17.27 10.60 20.90
CA ASN A 179 16.89 11.82 20.21
C ASN A 179 17.02 11.64 18.70
N ILE A 180 15.88 11.66 18.01
CA ILE A 180 15.77 11.29 16.60
C ILE A 180 15.36 12.52 15.80
N LEU A 181 16.13 12.83 14.75
CA LEU A 181 15.69 13.71 13.67
C LEU A 181 15.22 12.87 12.50
N ILE A 182 14.04 13.19 11.96
CA ILE A 182 13.55 12.66 10.70
C ILE A 182 13.40 13.83 9.73
N ILE A 183 14.03 13.74 8.57
CA ILE A 183 13.94 14.76 7.54
C ILE A 183 12.98 14.28 6.46
N GLY A 184 11.85 14.97 6.31
CA GLY A 184 10.72 14.59 5.47
C GLY A 184 9.60 13.94 6.28
N LEU A 185 8.39 14.54 6.27
CA LEU A 185 7.23 14.01 7.00
C LEU A 185 6.35 13.12 6.11
N ARG A 186 5.97 13.64 4.93
CA ARG A 186 4.92 13.04 4.08
C ARG A 186 3.66 12.74 4.90
N GLY A 187 3.07 11.55 4.77
CA GLY A 187 1.95 11.10 5.62
C GLY A 187 2.36 10.63 7.02
N GLY A 188 3.57 10.90 7.50
CA GLY A 188 3.98 10.62 8.89
C GLY A 188 4.20 9.14 9.24
N GLY A 189 4.10 8.20 8.29
CA GLY A 189 4.17 6.77 8.60
C GLY A 189 5.41 6.31 9.38
N LEU A 190 6.62 6.81 9.02
CA LEU A 190 7.86 6.47 9.72
C LEU A 190 7.88 7.02 11.15
N SER A 191 7.50 8.28 11.31
CA SER A 191 7.57 8.97 12.60
C SER A 191 6.45 8.54 13.56
N ASN A 192 5.24 8.28 13.05
CA ASN A 192 4.15 7.67 13.81
C ASN A 192 4.50 6.26 14.30
N PHE A 193 5.14 5.45 13.45
CA PHE A 193 5.58 4.11 13.82
C PHE A 193 6.59 4.15 14.97
N LEU A 194 7.66 4.94 14.83
CA LEU A 194 8.69 5.05 15.87
C LEU A 194 8.12 5.58 17.19
N HIS A 195 7.23 6.58 17.13
CA HIS A 195 6.53 7.05 18.33
C HIS A 195 5.68 5.95 18.96
N GLY A 196 4.89 5.23 18.15
CA GLY A 196 3.99 4.20 18.66
C GLY A 196 4.74 3.01 19.26
N GLU A 197 5.93 2.72 18.75
CA GLU A 197 6.73 1.54 19.09
C GLU A 197 7.60 1.72 20.34
N ARG A 198 8.04 2.94 20.65
CA ARG A 198 8.86 3.23 21.83
C ARG A 198 8.42 4.52 22.51
N GLN A 199 8.05 4.43 23.79
CA GLN A 199 7.47 5.55 24.52
C GLN A 199 8.47 6.67 24.84
N ASN A 200 9.77 6.35 24.92
CA ASN A 200 10.83 7.24 25.41
C ASN A 200 11.70 7.88 24.32
N LEU A 201 11.32 7.77 23.05
CA LEU A 201 12.00 8.46 21.95
C LEU A 201 11.56 9.92 21.87
N ASP A 202 12.52 10.83 21.71
CA ASP A 202 12.30 12.24 21.40
C ASP A 202 12.46 12.47 19.89
N ILE A 203 11.34 12.56 19.18
CA ILE A 203 11.27 12.60 17.72
C ILE A 203 11.01 14.03 17.25
N THR A 204 11.95 14.58 16.50
CA THR A 204 11.79 15.82 15.74
C THR A 204 11.66 15.46 14.26
N VAL A 205 10.59 15.93 13.60
CA VAL A 205 10.47 15.83 12.15
C VAL A 205 10.67 17.22 11.55
N ALA A 206 11.57 17.34 10.57
CA ALA A 206 11.69 18.55 9.76
C ALA A 206 10.85 18.37 8.49
N GLU A 207 9.86 19.24 8.33
CA GLU A 207 9.00 19.32 7.15
C GLU A 207 8.83 20.79 6.80
N LYS A 208 9.04 21.18 5.56
CA LYS A 208 8.96 22.59 5.17
C LYS A 208 7.56 23.04 4.82
N ASP A 209 6.71 22.09 4.42
CA ASP A 209 5.40 22.40 3.86
C ASP A 209 4.28 22.21 4.90
N PRO A 210 3.58 23.28 5.31
CA PRO A 210 2.48 23.18 6.26
C PRO A 210 1.33 22.30 5.76
N VAL A 211 1.12 22.21 4.45
CA VAL A 211 0.07 21.37 3.85
C VAL A 211 0.36 19.89 4.12
N VAL A 212 1.63 19.49 4.07
CA VAL A 212 2.05 18.11 4.36
C VAL A 212 1.79 17.76 5.82
N LYS A 213 2.08 18.70 6.73
CA LYS A 213 1.74 18.55 8.16
C LYS A 213 0.23 18.45 8.39
N GLU A 214 -0.56 19.27 7.72
CA GLU A 214 -2.03 19.23 7.81
C GLU A 214 -2.57 17.86 7.36
N ILE A 215 -2.12 17.36 6.21
CA ILE A 215 -2.50 16.04 5.69
C ILE A 215 -2.14 14.95 6.71
N ALA A 216 -0.93 14.98 7.26
CA ALA A 216 -0.49 13.99 8.24
C ALA A 216 -1.36 14.00 9.51
N GLN A 217 -1.71 15.19 10.01
CA GLN A 217 -2.57 15.36 11.20
C GLN A 217 -4.00 14.89 10.93
N LYS A 218 -4.60 15.32 9.82
CA LYS A 218 -6.01 15.05 9.50
C LYS A 218 -6.24 13.60 9.11
N TRP A 219 -5.35 13.04 8.28
CA TRP A 219 -5.61 11.79 7.59
C TRP A 219 -4.74 10.62 8.04
N TYR A 220 -3.59 10.88 8.67
CA TYR A 220 -2.60 9.85 9.03
C TYR A 220 -2.35 9.69 10.53
N GLY A 221 -3.14 10.36 11.37
CA GLY A 221 -3.08 10.16 12.82
C GLY A 221 -1.84 10.76 13.50
N LEU A 222 -1.13 11.68 12.83
CA LEU A 222 -0.06 12.46 13.46
C LEU A 222 -0.62 13.24 14.67
N LYS A 223 -0.09 12.95 15.86
CA LYS A 223 -0.44 13.64 17.11
C LYS A 223 0.83 14.11 17.81
N GLU A 224 1.13 15.40 17.64
CA GLU A 224 2.28 16.01 18.30
C GLU A 224 2.11 16.07 19.82
N ASN A 225 3.23 15.98 20.54
CA ASN A 225 3.31 16.15 21.98
C ASN A 225 4.75 16.55 22.37
N LYS A 226 5.08 16.51 23.67
CA LYS A 226 6.40 16.92 24.18
C LYS A 226 7.57 16.14 23.58
N ARG A 227 7.36 14.89 23.16
CA ARG A 227 8.38 13.97 22.62
C ARG A 227 8.22 13.71 21.13
N TYR A 228 7.24 14.32 20.47
CA TYR A 228 7.04 14.18 19.04
C TYR A 228 6.51 15.48 18.45
N ARG A 229 7.32 16.10 17.61
CA ARG A 229 7.05 17.43 17.06
C ARG A 229 7.45 17.49 15.60
N VAL A 230 6.65 18.22 14.83
CA VAL A 230 6.95 18.59 13.45
C VAL A 230 7.36 20.06 13.44
N VAL A 231 8.63 20.31 13.13
CA VAL A 231 9.18 21.64 12.92
C VAL A 231 8.96 22.02 11.47
N LEU A 232 8.18 23.09 11.26
CA LEU A 232 7.89 23.62 9.94
C LEU A 232 9.07 24.42 9.38
N ASN A 233 10.08 23.73 8.88
CA ASN A 233 11.31 24.33 8.35
C ASN A 233 12.07 23.35 7.44
N GLU A 234 12.98 23.87 6.63
CA GLU A 234 13.93 23.07 5.85
C GLU A 234 14.85 22.27 6.80
N GLY A 235 15.07 20.98 6.49
CA GLY A 235 15.85 20.09 7.35
C GLY A 235 17.28 20.56 7.59
N VAL A 236 17.93 21.15 6.57
CA VAL A 236 19.25 21.79 6.70
C VAL A 236 19.27 22.93 7.72
N THR A 237 18.18 23.68 7.84
CA THR A 237 18.05 24.74 8.85
C THR A 237 17.90 24.14 10.25
N VAL A 238 17.07 23.11 10.40
CA VAL A 238 16.92 22.40 11.69
C VAL A 238 18.24 21.82 12.17
N LEU A 239 19.04 21.24 11.27
CA LEU A 239 20.38 20.74 11.57
C LEU A 239 21.31 21.86 12.05
N ARG A 240 21.35 22.99 11.31
CA ARG A 240 22.19 24.15 11.64
C ARG A 240 21.84 24.72 13.01
N ASP A 241 20.55 24.92 13.27
CA ASP A 241 20.07 25.45 14.55
C ASP A 241 20.43 24.52 15.70
N ARG A 242 20.34 23.20 15.48
CA ARG A 242 20.71 22.19 16.47
C ARG A 242 22.19 22.27 16.84
N VAL A 243 23.08 22.35 15.84
CA VAL A 243 24.53 22.49 16.04
C VAL A 243 24.86 23.81 16.75
N GLN A 244 24.23 24.93 16.36
CA GLN A 244 24.44 26.23 17.00
C GLN A 244 24.00 26.25 18.47
N GLN A 245 22.99 25.44 18.83
CA GLN A 245 22.56 25.26 20.22
C GLN A 245 23.52 24.39 21.04
N GLY A 246 24.59 23.85 20.45
CA GLY A 246 25.51 22.92 21.12
C GLY A 246 24.83 21.61 21.50
N LYS A 247 23.79 21.20 20.76
CA LYS A 247 23.06 19.95 20.97
C LYS A 247 23.22 19.05 19.74
N ASN A 248 22.95 17.76 19.90
CA ASN A 248 23.09 16.77 18.84
C ASN A 248 21.87 15.84 18.79
N PHE A 249 21.77 15.06 17.73
CA PHE A 249 20.85 13.94 17.59
C PHE A 249 21.62 12.62 17.70
N ASP A 250 21.00 11.61 18.29
CA ASP A 250 21.57 10.25 18.30
C ASP A 250 21.30 9.58 16.95
N VAL A 251 20.16 9.90 16.34
CA VAL A 251 19.72 9.34 15.06
C VAL A 251 19.31 10.46 14.11
N ILE A 252 19.78 10.38 12.87
CA ILE A 252 19.20 11.13 11.74
C ILE A 252 18.67 10.12 10.72
N LEU A 253 17.38 10.20 10.43
CA LEU A 253 16.72 9.45 9.36
C LEU A 253 16.39 10.42 8.21
N LEU A 254 17.12 10.30 7.11
CA LEU A 254 16.94 11.15 5.93
C LEU A 254 15.99 10.47 4.94
N ASP A 255 14.74 10.94 4.90
CA ASP A 255 13.67 10.47 3.99
C ASP A 255 13.10 11.64 3.17
N SER A 256 13.97 12.49 2.63
CA SER A 256 13.56 13.58 1.73
C SER A 256 13.73 13.15 0.29
N CYS A 257 12.66 13.10 -0.52
CA CYS A 257 12.79 12.79 -1.94
C CYS A 257 11.91 13.65 -2.83
N TYR A 258 12.38 13.87 -4.06
CA TYR A 258 11.56 14.32 -5.17
C TYR A 258 10.76 13.16 -5.76
N PHE A 259 9.70 13.51 -6.48
CA PHE A 259 8.88 12.56 -7.23
C PHE A 259 8.78 13.02 -8.68
N GLY A 260 9.02 12.11 -9.62
CA GLY A 260 9.09 12.41 -11.05
C GLY A 260 10.48 12.16 -11.63
N TYR A 261 10.58 12.28 -12.96
CA TYR A 261 11.78 11.94 -13.73
C TYR A 261 12.73 13.12 -13.97
N GLU A 262 12.45 14.28 -13.35
CA GLU A 262 13.25 15.50 -13.53
C GLU A 262 14.61 15.44 -12.83
N HIS A 263 14.72 14.61 -11.80
CA HIS A 263 15.93 14.46 -11.00
C HIS A 263 16.49 13.05 -11.12
N ALA A 264 17.74 12.96 -11.60
CA ALA A 264 18.50 11.72 -11.69
C ALA A 264 18.59 10.97 -10.34
N ILE A 265 18.83 11.72 -9.27
CA ILE A 265 18.78 11.24 -7.89
C ILE A 265 17.49 11.79 -7.28
N CYS A 266 16.51 10.92 -7.04
CA CYS A 266 15.25 11.35 -6.45
C CYS A 266 15.35 11.40 -4.92
N CYS A 267 16.10 10.47 -4.31
CA CYS A 267 16.36 10.43 -2.87
C CYS A 267 17.87 10.38 -2.59
N PRO A 268 18.43 11.25 -1.72
CA PRO A 268 17.73 12.36 -1.08
C PRO A 268 17.55 13.59 -2.02
N THR A 269 16.75 14.58 -1.62
CA THR A 269 16.62 15.85 -2.35
C THR A 269 17.94 16.62 -2.44
N GLN A 270 18.04 17.56 -3.39
CA GLN A 270 19.27 18.27 -3.76
C GLN A 270 20.09 18.85 -2.59
N PRO A 271 19.48 19.47 -1.55
CA PRO A 271 20.25 20.02 -0.43
C PRO A 271 21.14 19.00 0.28
N TYR A 272 20.76 17.71 0.27
CA TYR A 272 21.48 16.63 0.94
C TYR A 272 22.46 15.90 0.01
N LEU A 273 22.67 16.43 -1.20
CA LEU A 273 23.74 16.00 -2.11
C LEU A 273 24.97 16.92 -1.99
N ASP A 274 24.80 18.11 -1.39
CA ASP A 274 25.87 19.06 -1.15
C ASP A 274 26.80 18.60 -0.01
N GLU A 275 28.10 18.62 -0.25
CA GLU A 275 29.10 18.13 0.69
C GLU A 275 29.09 18.88 2.03
N ALA A 276 28.85 20.19 2.02
CA ALA A 276 28.80 20.98 3.26
C ALA A 276 27.58 20.58 4.11
N ASN A 277 26.44 20.29 3.48
CA ASN A 277 25.26 19.80 4.18
C ASN A 277 25.39 18.34 4.65
N ILE A 278 26.12 17.49 3.91
CA ILE A 278 26.47 16.13 4.39
C ILE A 278 27.35 16.23 5.64
N ARG A 279 28.35 17.12 5.64
CA ARG A 279 29.15 17.41 6.82
C ARG A 279 28.31 17.97 7.97
N LEU A 280 27.35 18.86 7.68
CA LEU A 280 26.44 19.38 8.69
C LEU A 280 25.61 18.27 9.37
N MET A 281 25.17 17.26 8.62
CA MET A 281 24.48 16.10 9.21
C MET A 281 25.41 15.33 10.15
N LYS A 282 26.68 15.13 9.77
CA LYS A 282 27.68 14.53 10.66
C LYS A 282 27.88 15.36 11.93
N ASP A 283 28.05 16.67 11.80
CA ASP A 283 28.29 17.57 12.92
C ASP A 283 27.08 17.67 13.87
N ALA A 284 25.87 17.42 13.35
CA ALA A 284 24.64 17.37 14.12
C ALA A 284 24.43 16.02 14.86
N LEU A 285 25.20 14.98 14.56
CA LEU A 285 25.14 13.70 15.27
C LEU A 285 25.95 13.72 16.56
N SER A 286 25.53 12.93 17.54
CA SER A 286 26.26 12.68 18.77
C SER A 286 27.62 12.02 18.47
N GLN A 287 28.66 12.29 19.27
CA GLN A 287 30.03 11.83 18.97
C GLN A 287 30.23 10.30 19.07
N LYS A 288 29.33 9.57 19.74
CA LYS A 288 29.39 8.11 19.94
C LYS A 288 27.99 7.54 19.97
N GLY A 289 27.84 6.31 19.45
CA GLY A 289 26.56 5.61 19.42
C GLY A 289 25.52 6.41 18.67
N CYS A 290 25.79 6.69 17.39
CA CYS A 290 24.89 7.46 16.54
C CYS A 290 24.74 6.80 15.18
N VAL A 291 23.65 7.11 14.47
CA VAL A 291 23.44 6.60 13.11
C VAL A 291 22.82 7.66 12.21
N LEU A 292 23.36 7.75 10.98
CA LEU A 292 22.69 8.37 9.85
C LEU A 292 22.17 7.26 8.94
N ALA A 293 20.85 7.15 8.80
CA ALA A 293 20.22 6.26 7.83
C ALA A 293 19.54 7.09 6.74
N THR A 294 19.91 6.85 5.48
CA THR A 294 19.44 7.65 4.35
C THR A 294 18.69 6.78 3.36
N ASN A 295 17.49 7.21 2.97
CA ASN A 295 16.81 6.68 1.79
C ASN A 295 17.55 7.18 0.54
N MET A 296 18.19 6.26 -0.19
CA MET A 296 18.90 6.57 -1.42
C MET A 296 18.24 5.88 -2.60
N TYR A 297 17.85 6.66 -3.60
CA TYR A 297 17.19 6.19 -4.81
C TYR A 297 17.56 7.08 -5.98
N ALA A 298 18.04 6.45 -7.04
CA ALA A 298 18.36 7.07 -8.32
C ALA A 298 17.72 6.29 -9.47
N LEU A 299 17.48 6.98 -10.57
CA LEU A 299 17.05 6.36 -11.83
C LEU A 299 18.23 5.60 -12.45
N ARG A 300 17.94 4.46 -13.08
CA ARG A 300 18.94 3.46 -13.52
C ARG A 300 19.97 3.99 -14.53
N ASP A 301 19.66 5.07 -15.21
CA ASP A 301 20.45 5.71 -16.27
C ASP A 301 21.52 6.68 -15.74
N HIS A 302 21.65 6.85 -14.41
CA HIS A 302 22.50 7.89 -13.82
C HIS A 302 23.52 7.39 -12.78
N ASP A 303 24.13 6.24 -13.06
CA ASP A 303 25.03 5.51 -12.15
C ASP A 303 26.24 6.34 -11.66
N GLU A 304 26.93 7.06 -12.55
CA GLU A 304 28.15 7.80 -12.17
C GLU A 304 27.89 8.93 -11.15
N SER A 305 26.78 9.64 -11.28
CA SER A 305 26.41 10.71 -10.33
C SER A 305 26.01 10.12 -8.98
N PHE A 306 25.35 8.96 -9.00
CA PHE A 306 24.95 8.25 -7.81
C PHE A 306 26.15 7.72 -7.03
N GLU A 307 27.11 7.09 -7.73
CA GLU A 307 28.36 6.59 -7.14
C GLU A 307 29.19 7.71 -6.49
N ARG A 308 29.31 8.88 -7.13
CA ARG A 308 30.01 10.03 -6.54
C ARG A 308 29.40 10.46 -5.20
N ILE A 309 28.06 10.48 -5.11
CA ILE A 309 27.37 10.82 -3.87
C ILE A 309 27.57 9.75 -2.81
N LEU A 310 27.49 8.46 -3.17
CA LEU A 310 27.78 7.36 -2.24
C LEU A 310 29.18 7.46 -1.65
N VAL A 311 30.19 7.77 -2.48
CA VAL A 311 31.57 8.00 -2.02
C VAL A 311 31.64 9.18 -1.05
N CYS A 312 30.91 10.27 -1.33
CA CYS A 312 30.88 11.44 -0.44
C CYS A 312 30.30 11.09 0.94
N TYR A 313 29.16 10.39 0.99
CA TYR A 313 28.56 9.92 2.24
C TYR A 313 29.50 8.99 3.01
N LYS A 314 30.12 8.01 2.33
CA LYS A 314 31.08 7.09 2.96
C LYS A 314 32.27 7.83 3.56
N ARG A 315 32.94 8.68 2.78
CA ARG A 315 34.10 9.46 3.22
C ARG A 315 33.78 10.35 4.43
N MET A 316 32.57 10.89 4.51
CA MET A 316 32.20 11.76 5.62
C MET A 316 31.92 10.98 6.91
N ILE A 317 31.35 9.79 6.82
CA ILE A 317 30.89 9.03 8.00
C ILE A 317 31.94 8.04 8.49
N GLU A 318 32.71 7.42 7.59
CA GLU A 318 33.81 6.54 7.95
C GLU A 318 35.00 7.38 8.46
N ASN A 319 35.40 7.19 9.72
CA ASN A 319 36.78 7.48 10.09
C ASN A 319 37.65 6.45 9.36
N GLU A 320 38.50 6.93 8.46
CA GLU A 320 39.35 6.12 7.59
C GLU A 320 40.02 4.97 8.40
N ASP A 321 39.79 3.75 7.90
CA ASP A 321 40.47 2.48 8.16
C ASP A 321 39.92 1.47 9.19
N LYS A 322 39.29 1.85 10.31
CA LYS A 322 38.90 0.85 11.34
C LYS A 322 37.44 0.38 11.34
N GLU A 323 36.51 1.18 10.84
CA GLU A 323 35.08 0.80 10.84
C GLU A 323 34.64 0.09 9.55
N LYS A 324 35.33 0.35 8.43
CA LYS A 324 35.03 -0.26 7.14
C LYS A 324 35.04 -1.79 7.19
N GLU A 325 36.03 -2.39 7.86
CA GLU A 325 36.12 -3.84 8.03
C GLU A 325 34.96 -4.41 8.88
N LYS A 326 34.47 -3.65 9.88
CA LYS A 326 33.31 -4.06 10.69
C LYS A 326 32.00 -3.94 9.92
N ILE A 327 31.84 -2.88 9.14
CA ILE A 327 30.65 -2.63 8.32
C ILE A 327 30.57 -3.66 7.18
N ASP A 328 31.66 -3.95 6.49
CA ASP A 328 31.69 -4.96 5.43
C ASP A 328 31.29 -6.34 5.97
N LYS A 329 31.80 -6.68 7.17
CA LYS A 329 31.45 -7.92 7.87
C LYS A 329 29.99 -7.93 8.34
N ALA A 330 29.45 -6.80 8.79
CA ALA A 330 28.04 -6.67 9.16
C ALA A 330 27.11 -6.79 7.94
N ILE A 331 27.46 -6.17 6.81
CA ILE A 331 26.72 -6.26 5.55
C ILE A 331 26.73 -7.71 5.03
N GLU A 332 27.86 -8.40 5.12
CA GLU A 332 27.99 -9.81 4.75
C GLU A 332 27.10 -10.71 5.63
N ASN A 333 27.12 -10.48 6.95
CA ASN A 333 26.24 -11.18 7.90
C ASN A 333 24.76 -10.89 7.65
N ILE A 334 24.38 -9.65 7.30
CA ILE A 334 23.00 -9.30 6.95
C ILE A 334 22.57 -9.97 5.65
N LYS A 335 23.44 -10.00 4.63
CA LYS A 335 23.15 -10.71 3.37
C LYS A 335 22.93 -12.20 3.62
N LEU A 336 23.72 -12.81 4.50
CA LEU A 336 23.57 -14.19 4.93
C LEU A 336 22.28 -14.41 5.72
N GLN A 337 21.99 -13.58 6.73
CA GLN A 337 20.79 -13.71 7.56
C GLN A 337 19.52 -13.46 6.74
N PHE A 338 19.51 -12.44 5.89
CA PHE A 338 18.38 -12.15 5.00
C PHE A 338 18.18 -13.27 3.97
N ALA A 339 19.25 -13.86 3.44
CA ALA A 339 19.14 -15.03 2.58
C ALA A 339 18.53 -16.22 3.34
N LEU A 340 18.99 -16.51 4.56
CA LEU A 340 18.48 -17.61 5.37
C LEU A 340 17.00 -17.39 5.76
N ASP A 341 16.64 -16.19 6.24
CA ASP A 341 15.28 -15.86 6.66
C ASP A 341 14.30 -15.74 5.46
N PHE A 342 14.79 -15.41 4.26
CA PHE A 342 14.00 -15.35 3.04
C PHE A 342 13.68 -16.75 2.48
N TRP A 343 14.59 -17.72 2.60
CA TRP A 343 14.38 -19.11 2.17
C TRP A 343 13.62 -19.98 3.18
N ASP A 344 13.55 -19.57 4.46
CA ASP A 344 12.75 -20.29 5.47
C ASP A 344 11.26 -19.89 5.48
N LYS A 345 10.87 -18.86 4.72
CA LYS A 345 9.51 -18.28 4.75
C LYS A 345 8.78 -18.25 3.40
N TYR A 346 9.39 -18.80 2.36
CA TYR A 346 8.83 -19.05 1.02
C TYR A 346 9.30 -20.42 0.53
#